data_AF-A0ABF7RED4-F1
#
_entry.id   AF-A0ABF7RED4-F1
#
_cell.length_a   1.000
_cell.length_b   1.000
_cell.length_c   1.000
_cell.angle_alpha   90.00
_cell.angle_beta   90.00
_cell.angle_gamma   90.00
#
_symmetry.space_group_name_H-M   'P 1'
#
loop_
_entity.id
_entity.type
_entity.pdbx_description
1 polymer ?
#
loop_
_entity_poly.entity_id
_entity_poly.type
_entity_poly.pdbx_seq_one_letter_code
_entity_poly.pdbx_strand_id
1 'polypeptide(L)'
;MFTALACRSDAGFHALNYSMFNLAHGYARNQMSAFVELQEAEFAAAEKGFTAVKHQREVGTGYFDAVTQTIEREASTTALKGSTEDEQFFEEKAEAKKVA
;
A
#
# COMPACT_ATOMS: atom_id res chain seq x y z
N MET A 1 8.07 39.86 -3.91
CA MET A 1 8.06 38.60 -4.68
C MET A 1 9.35 37.84 -4.36
N PHE A 2 9.35 37.08 -3.27
CA PHE A 2 10.43 36.13 -2.92
C PHE A 2 9.74 34.87 -2.41
N THR A 3 9.45 33.95 -3.33
CA THR A 3 9.13 32.56 -2.99
C THR A 3 10.46 31.90 -2.61
N ALA A 4 10.78 31.90 -1.31
CA ALA A 4 11.87 31.08 -0.80
C ALA A 4 11.49 29.60 -1.02
N LEU A 5 12.33 28.87 -1.74
CA LEU A 5 12.26 27.43 -1.86
C LEU A 5 12.59 26.82 -0.48
N ALA A 6 11.58 26.67 0.37
CA ALA A 6 11.72 26.07 1.69
C ALA A 6 11.67 24.54 1.57
N CYS A 7 12.84 23.91 1.37
CA CYS A 7 13.01 22.48 1.56
C CYS A 7 13.41 22.23 3.02
N ARG A 8 12.71 21.33 3.72
CA ARG A 8 13.03 20.96 5.09
C ARG A 8 13.98 19.75 5.06
N SER A 9 15.28 20.01 5.19
CA SER A 9 16.38 19.03 4.99
C SER A 9 16.16 17.69 5.70
N ASP A 10 15.67 17.72 6.94
CA ASP A 10 15.57 16.52 7.79
C ASP A 10 14.15 15.94 7.88
N ALA A 11 13.21 16.43 7.07
CA ALA A 11 11.82 15.96 7.14
C ALA A 11 11.71 14.44 6.93
N GLY A 12 12.43 13.89 5.96
CA GLY A 12 12.47 12.44 5.71
C GLY A 12 13.10 11.65 6.85
N PHE A 13 14.20 12.14 7.42
CA PHE A 13 14.89 11.50 8.54
C PHE A 13 13.98 11.42 9.78
N HIS A 14 13.33 12.52 10.13
CA HIS A 14 12.42 12.55 11.28
C HIS A 14 11.16 11.70 11.04
N ALA A 15 10.55 11.78 9.86
CA ALA A 15 9.35 11.00 9.55
C ALA A 15 9.61 9.49 9.64
N LEU A 16 10.69 9.01 9.02
CA LEU A 16 11.04 7.58 8.98
C LEU A 16 11.40 7.05 10.37
N ASN A 17 12.26 7.75 11.11
CA ASN A 17 12.70 7.25 12.42
C ASN A 17 11.58 7.32 13.46
N TYR A 18 10.77 8.38 13.44
CA TYR A 18 9.68 8.54 14.39
C TYR A 18 8.56 7.52 14.16
N SER A 19 8.14 7.29 12.91
CA SER A 19 7.09 6.30 12.61
C SER A 19 7.53 4.90 13.02
N MET A 20 8.77 4.51 12.69
CA MET A 20 9.30 3.19 13.04
C MET A 20 9.50 3.02 14.55
N PHE A 21 9.94 4.06 15.26
CA PHE A 21 10.06 4.01 16.73
C PHE A 21 8.70 3.74 17.39
N ASN A 22 7.65 4.46 16.98
CA ASN A 22 6.31 4.26 17.53
C ASN A 22 5.78 2.86 17.21
N LEU A 23 5.95 2.39 15.97
CA LEU A 23 5.56 1.04 15.57
C LEU A 23 6.28 -0.02 16.42
N ALA A 24 7.61 0.05 16.54
CA ALA A 24 8.39 -0.91 17.32
C ALA A 24 8.03 -0.87 18.82
N HIS A 25 7.83 0.33 19.37
CA HIS A 25 7.46 0.51 20.77
C HIS A 25 6.08 -0.08 21.09
N GLY A 26 5.10 0.13 20.20
CA GLY A 26 3.77 -0.44 20.28
C GLY A 26 3.80 -1.97 20.08
N TYR A 27 4.52 -2.45 19.07
CA TYR A 27 4.64 -3.87 18.77
C TYR A 27 5.27 -4.67 19.92
N ALA A 28 6.29 -4.11 20.58
CA ALA A 28 6.90 -4.72 21.77
C ALA A 28 5.91 -4.96 22.92
N ARG A 29 4.82 -4.17 23.01
CA ARG A 29 3.83 -4.22 24.09
C ARG A 29 2.54 -4.94 23.69
N ASN A 30 2.06 -4.67 22.48
CA ASN A 30 0.74 -5.04 21.99
C ASN A 30 0.77 -5.90 20.73
N GLN A 31 1.97 -6.26 20.25
CA GLN A 31 2.23 -7.13 19.09
C GLN A 31 1.41 -6.70 17.87
N MET A 32 0.65 -7.62 17.29
CA MET A 32 -0.12 -7.38 16.07
C MET A 32 -1.13 -6.24 16.18
N SER A 33 -1.64 -5.93 17.37
CA SER A 33 -2.59 -4.81 17.53
C SER A 33 -1.97 -3.49 17.09
N ALA A 34 -0.69 -3.26 17.40
CA ALA A 34 0.02 -2.05 16.99
C ALA A 34 0.25 -1.99 15.46
N PHE A 35 0.38 -3.16 14.81
CA PHE A 35 0.50 -3.23 13.35
C PHE A 35 -0.86 -3.01 12.67
N VAL A 36 -1.94 -3.55 13.25
CA VAL A 36 -3.31 -3.33 12.77
C VAL A 36 -3.69 -1.86 12.89
N GLU A 37 -3.34 -1.17 13.98
CA GLU A 37 -3.56 0.28 14.12
C GLU A 37 -2.91 1.09 12.98
N LEU A 38 -1.69 0.70 12.57
CA LEU A 38 -1.02 1.30 11.40
C LEU A 38 -1.81 1.02 10.12
N GLN A 39 -2.21 -0.23 9.88
CA GLN A 39 -2.94 -0.63 8.68
C GLN A 39 -4.31 0.07 8.58
N GLU A 40 -5.06 0.20 9.67
CA GLU A 40 -6.32 0.95 9.74
C GLU A 40 -6.11 2.44 9.43
N ALA A 41 -5.01 3.03 9.90
CA ALA A 41 -4.66 4.40 9.56
C ALA A 41 -4.34 4.56 8.06
N GLU A 42 -3.71 3.56 7.42
CA GLU A 42 -3.46 3.56 5.98
C GLU A 42 -4.76 3.41 5.17
N PHE A 43 -5.70 2.55 5.61
CA PHE A 43 -7.03 2.45 5.01
C PHE A 43 -7.79 3.78 5.11
N ALA A 44 -7.79 4.42 6.28
CA ALA A 44 -8.43 5.73 6.46
C ALA A 44 -7.76 6.83 5.61
N ALA A 45 -6.45 6.73 5.38
CA ALA A 45 -5.72 7.65 4.50
C ALA A 45 -6.06 7.45 3.02
N ALA A 46 -6.63 6.31 2.63
CA ALA A 46 -7.04 6.05 1.25
C ALA A 46 -8.10 7.05 0.74
N GLU A 47 -8.99 7.52 1.63
CA GLU A 47 -9.94 8.60 1.32
C GLU A 47 -9.26 9.91 0.91
N LYS A 48 -7.99 10.10 1.32
CA LYS A 48 -7.16 11.27 1.00
C LYS A 48 -6.22 11.01 -0.17
N GLY A 49 -6.34 9.85 -0.84
CA GLY A 49 -5.53 9.48 -2.00
C GLY A 49 -4.27 8.68 -1.69
N PHE A 50 -4.10 8.16 -0.46
CA PHE A 50 -3.01 7.22 -0.17
C PHE A 50 -3.27 5.86 -0.83
N THR A 51 -2.32 5.33 -1.60
CA THR A 51 -2.50 4.11 -2.41
C THR A 51 -1.69 2.91 -1.96
N ALA A 52 -0.66 3.14 -1.13
CA ALA A 52 0.32 2.11 -0.79
C ALA A 52 -0.20 0.98 0.12
N VAL A 53 -1.47 1.06 0.57
CA VAL A 53 -2.20 -0.08 1.17
C VAL A 53 -2.13 -1.30 0.24
N LYS A 54 -2.28 -1.07 -1.07
CA LYS A 54 -2.11 -2.10 -2.12
C LYS A 54 -0.66 -2.10 -2.59
N HIS A 55 0.21 -2.60 -1.72
CA HIS A 55 1.65 -2.52 -1.88
C HIS A 55 2.18 -3.25 -3.12
N GLN A 56 1.57 -4.36 -3.56
CA GLN A 56 1.96 -5.07 -4.80
C GLN A 56 1.72 -4.19 -6.02
N ARG A 57 0.54 -3.58 -6.12
CA ARG A 57 0.26 -2.59 -7.16
C ARG A 57 1.21 -1.40 -7.08
N GLU A 58 1.46 -0.87 -5.87
CA GLU A 58 2.27 0.33 -5.66
C GLU A 58 3.72 0.15 -6.16
N VAL A 59 4.31 -1.04 -5.96
CA VAL A 59 5.66 -1.37 -6.45
C VAL A 59 5.70 -1.82 -7.91
N GLY A 60 4.56 -1.81 -8.61
CA GLY A 60 4.50 -2.04 -10.05
C GLY A 60 4.30 -3.49 -10.48
N THR A 61 3.81 -4.39 -9.61
CA THR A 61 3.55 -5.79 -9.99
C THR A 61 2.68 -5.89 -11.25
N GLY A 62 1.64 -5.04 -11.38
CA GLY A 62 0.78 -5.01 -12.56
C GLY A 62 1.44 -4.44 -13.82
N TYR A 63 2.42 -3.54 -13.65
CA TYR A 63 3.22 -3.07 -14.78
C TYR A 63 4.07 -4.22 -15.34
N PHE A 64 4.73 -4.98 -14.47
CA PHE A 64 5.54 -6.11 -14.91
C PHE A 64 4.71 -7.27 -15.46
N ASP A 65 3.49 -7.51 -14.95
CA ASP A 65 2.56 -8.47 -15.56
C ASP A 65 2.17 -8.07 -16.98
N ALA A 66 1.95 -6.78 -17.25
CA ALA A 66 1.66 -6.28 -18.60
C ALA A 66 2.86 -6.45 -19.54
N VAL A 67 4.08 -6.21 -19.04
CA VAL A 67 5.33 -6.48 -19.78
C VAL A 67 5.43 -7.97 -20.12
N THR A 68 5.21 -8.86 -19.15
CA THR A 68 5.23 -10.31 -19.34
C THR A 68 4.21 -10.75 -20.37
N GLN A 69 2.96 -10.27 -20.31
CA GLN A 69 1.92 -10.59 -21.30
C GLN A 69 2.22 -10.04 -22.69
N THR A 70 2.99 -8.95 -22.79
CA THR A 70 3.43 -8.40 -24.08
C THR A 70 4.50 -9.28 -24.72
N ILE A 71 5.41 -9.85 -23.92
CA ILE A 71 6.47 -10.75 -24.37
C ILE A 71 5.90 -12.14 -24.70
N GLU A 72 5.06 -12.66 -23.81
CA GLU A 72 4.41 -13.96 -23.89
C GLU A 72 2.91 -13.78 -23.77
N ARG A 73 2.21 -13.83 -24.91
CA ARG A 73 0.77 -13.56 -24.99
C ARG A 73 -0.11 -14.45 -24.09
N GLU A 74 0.36 -15.67 -23.77
CA GLU A 74 -0.34 -16.63 -22.91
C GLU A 74 0.50 -17.00 -21.67
N ALA A 75 1.11 -15.99 -21.04
CA ALA A 75 1.88 -16.19 -19.82
C ALA A 75 1.03 -16.80 -18.68
N SER A 76 1.52 -17.89 -18.09
CA SER A 76 0.87 -18.57 -16.95
C SER A 76 1.44 -18.18 -15.58
N THR A 77 2.44 -17.29 -15.57
CA THR A 77 3.26 -16.94 -14.39
C THR A 77 3.12 -15.47 -13.97
N THR A 78 2.04 -14.78 -14.37
CA THR A 78 1.72 -13.42 -13.90
C THR A 78 1.46 -13.40 -12.39
N ALA A 79 1.85 -12.33 -11.70
CA ALA A 79 1.95 -12.29 -10.25
C ALA A 79 0.74 -11.66 -9.51
N LEU A 80 0.00 -10.72 -10.12
CA LEU A 80 -1.12 -10.06 -9.43
C LEU A 80 -2.35 -10.95 -9.31
N LYS A 81 -2.71 -11.64 -10.40
CA LYS A 81 -3.91 -12.50 -10.43
C LYS A 81 -3.74 -13.67 -9.48
N GLY A 82 -4.64 -13.80 -8.50
CA GLY A 82 -4.55 -14.84 -7.46
C GLY A 82 -3.54 -14.53 -6.35
N SER A 83 -3.08 -13.29 -6.24
CA SER A 83 -2.33 -12.83 -5.06
C SER A 83 -3.29 -12.56 -3.88
N THR A 84 -2.77 -12.59 -2.65
CA THR A 84 -3.58 -12.20 -1.48
C THR A 84 -4.05 -10.75 -1.56
N GLU A 85 -3.32 -9.89 -2.29
CA GLU A 85 -3.78 -8.52 -2.56
C GLU A 85 -5.03 -8.50 -3.44
N ASP A 86 -5.06 -9.31 -4.51
CA ASP A 86 -6.22 -9.48 -5.40
C ASP A 86 -7.45 -9.98 -4.61
N GLU A 87 -7.25 -10.98 -3.76
CA GLU A 87 -8.33 -11.61 -2.99
C GLU A 87 -8.85 -10.75 -1.82
N GLN A 88 -7.97 -10.03 -1.11
CA GLN A 88 -8.33 -9.38 0.16
C GLN A 88 -8.57 -7.87 0.04
N PHE A 89 -8.16 -7.23 -1.06
CA PHE A 89 -8.23 -5.78 -1.21
C PHE A 89 -9.01 -5.31 -2.45
N PHE A 90 -9.52 -6.21 -3.31
CA PHE A 90 -10.34 -5.84 -4.48
C PHE A 90 -11.83 -6.23 -4.38
N GLU A 91 -12.29 -6.82 -3.27
CA GLU A 91 -13.65 -7.39 -3.16
C GLU A 91 -14.79 -6.47 -2.70
N GLU A 92 -14.65 -5.15 -2.64
CA GLU A 92 -15.83 -4.28 -2.35
C GLU A 92 -16.89 -4.28 -3.48
N LYS A 93 -16.52 -4.64 -4.72
CA LYS A 93 -17.49 -4.68 -5.85
C LYS A 93 -18.15 -6.04 -6.08
N ALA A 94 -17.67 -7.11 -5.46
CA ALA A 94 -18.19 -8.46 -5.69
C ALA A 94 -19.45 -8.76 -4.87
N GLU A 95 -19.53 -8.27 -3.63
CA GLU A 95 -20.69 -8.50 -2.75
C GLU A 95 -21.91 -7.65 -3.13
N ALA A 96 -21.72 -6.40 -3.59
CA ALA A 96 -22.81 -5.51 -3.99
C ALA A 96 -23.63 -6.05 -5.19
N LYS A 97 -23.07 -6.97 -5.99
CA LYS A 97 -23.74 -7.56 -7.15
C LYS A 97 -24.45 -8.89 -6.84
N LYS A 98 -24.17 -9.53 -5.70
CA LYS A 98 -24.84 -10.78 -5.28
C LYS A 98 -26.20 -10.53 -4.60
N VAL A 99 -26.47 -9.30 -4.18
CA VAL A 99 -27.68 -8.92 -3.42
C VAL A 99 -28.66 -8.05 -4.26
N ALA A 100 -28.34 -7.80 -5.53
CA ALA A 100 -29.17 -7.02 -6.46
C ALA A 100 -29.86 -7.90 -7.51
#